data_AF-A0A950CTP9-F1
#
_entry.id   AF-A0A950CTP9-F1
#
_cell.length_a   1.000
_cell.length_b   1.000
_cell.length_c   1.000
_cell.angle_alpha   90.00
_cell.angle_beta   90.00
_cell.angle_gamma   90.00
#
_symmetry.space_group_name_H-M   'P 1'
#
loop_
_entity.id
_entity.type
_entity.pdbx_description
1 polymer ?
#
loop_
_entity_poly.entity_id
_entity_poly.type
_entity_poly.pdbx_seq_one_letter_code
_entity_poly.pdbx_strand_id
1 'polypeptide(L)'
;MADVRAVLIFLFGAALLSGDTFKLFLKDGGYHLVNQYQVEGDRVRYYSTERADWEEIPVALVDLPKTEQVHKAKLDSNARVTKEEDEEEKAERDLRKEIASIPMEPGAYYNDGQKVSPVPAADYQVITSKKRKALQMAVPVPIIAGKATVVIKGNHSNFIVTDDRPGFYLRLAKEERFGIVRVEPKKDMRIVENVAITPVVNVTDEERKQMATFDQQLGDGLYRVWPEKPLTPGEYALMEFSDTGEKDDIELLIWDFAYRSAASRR
;
A
#
# COMPACT_ATOMS: atom_id res chain seq x y z
N MET A 1 1.85 31.01 -76.89
CA MET A 1 1.33 31.85 -75.79
C MET A 1 -0.12 31.44 -75.60
N ALA A 2 -0.65 31.04 -74.47
CA ALA A 2 -0.21 30.76 -73.09
C ALA A 2 -1.29 29.75 -72.59
N ASP A 3 -1.13 28.91 -71.56
CA ASP A 3 -1.07 29.26 -70.14
C ASP A 3 -0.90 27.93 -69.39
N VAL A 4 0.15 27.80 -68.60
CA VAL A 4 0.34 26.66 -67.68
C VAL A 4 -0.22 27.10 -66.33
N ARG A 5 -1.36 26.50 -65.95
CA ARG A 5 -1.98 26.69 -64.63
C ARG A 5 -1.15 25.97 -63.57
N ALA A 6 -0.35 26.72 -62.82
CA ALA A 6 0.30 26.23 -61.61
C ALA A 6 -0.74 26.06 -60.49
N VAL A 7 -0.97 24.81 -60.09
CA VAL A 7 -1.79 24.47 -58.92
C VAL A 7 -0.87 24.50 -57.70
N LEU A 8 -0.97 25.56 -56.90
CA LEU A 8 -0.32 25.66 -55.59
C LEU A 8 -1.12 24.85 -54.57
N ILE A 9 -0.65 23.65 -54.27
CA ILE A 9 -1.14 22.83 -53.16
C ILE A 9 -0.46 23.35 -51.88
N PHE A 10 -1.14 24.23 -51.14
CA PHE A 10 -0.78 24.56 -49.76
C PHE A 10 -1.18 23.37 -48.87
N LEU A 11 -0.25 22.42 -48.68
CA LEU A 11 -0.34 21.46 -47.59
C LEU A 11 -0.01 22.21 -46.29
N PHE A 12 -1.04 22.69 -45.58
CA PHE A 12 -0.93 23.18 -44.21
C PHE A 12 -0.52 22.01 -43.31
N GLY A 13 0.78 21.77 -43.20
CA GLY A 13 1.36 20.88 -42.18
C GLY A 13 1.13 21.49 -40.80
N ALA A 14 0.61 20.68 -39.88
CA ALA A 14 0.17 21.10 -38.55
C ALA A 14 1.23 21.91 -37.79
N ALA A 15 0.93 23.18 -37.51
CA ALA A 15 1.66 23.96 -36.52
C ALA A 15 1.28 23.44 -35.12
N LEU A 16 2.08 22.52 -34.58
CA LEU A 16 2.00 22.13 -33.17
C LEU A 16 2.82 23.15 -32.37
N LEU A 17 2.12 24.13 -31.80
CA LEU A 17 2.65 25.11 -30.86
C LEU A 17 2.97 24.42 -29.52
N SER A 18 4.18 23.90 -29.39
CA SER A 18 4.74 23.45 -28.12
C SER A 18 6.19 23.96 -28.06
N GLY A 19 6.57 24.69 -27.02
CA GLY A 19 7.96 25.15 -26.82
C GLY A 19 8.96 24.04 -26.48
N ASP A 20 8.66 22.80 -26.88
CA ASP A 20 9.48 21.61 -26.64
C ASP A 20 10.50 21.45 -27.78
N THR A 21 11.73 21.12 -27.44
CA THR A 21 12.82 20.99 -28.41
C THR A 21 12.89 19.56 -28.92
N PHE A 22 12.76 19.39 -30.23
CA PHE A 22 12.79 18.08 -30.88
C PHE A 22 13.74 18.05 -32.08
N LYS A 23 14.07 16.84 -32.53
CA LYS A 23 15.01 16.61 -33.62
C LYS A 23 14.27 16.65 -34.95
N LEU A 24 14.63 17.60 -35.81
CA LEU A 24 14.32 17.57 -37.24
C LEU A 24 15.36 16.71 -37.94
N PHE A 25 15.00 15.49 -38.34
CA PHE A 25 15.94 14.54 -38.93
C PHE A 25 16.20 14.84 -40.40
N LEU A 26 17.46 14.65 -40.82
CA LEU A 26 17.90 14.75 -42.20
C LEU A 26 18.09 13.36 -42.80
N LYS A 27 17.98 13.25 -44.12
CA LYS A 27 18.14 11.98 -44.86
C LYS A 27 19.57 11.46 -44.89
N ASP A 28 20.55 12.31 -44.62
CA ASP A 28 21.96 11.93 -44.49
C ASP A 28 22.31 11.31 -43.13
N GLY A 29 21.32 11.23 -42.22
CA GLY A 29 21.47 10.70 -40.86
C GLY A 29 21.72 11.78 -39.79
N GLY A 30 21.92 13.04 -40.18
CA GLY A 30 22.02 14.17 -39.27
C GLY A 30 20.67 14.60 -38.68
N TYR A 31 20.70 15.62 -37.83
CA TYR A 31 19.51 16.28 -37.31
C TYR A 31 19.79 17.73 -36.90
N HIS A 32 18.74 18.56 -36.88
CA HIS A 32 18.74 19.88 -36.26
C HIS A 32 17.84 19.85 -35.02
N LEU A 33 18.20 20.60 -33.97
CA LEU A 33 17.34 20.81 -32.81
C LEU A 33 16.45 22.02 -33.06
N VAL A 34 15.14 21.79 -33.01
CA VAL A 34 14.13 22.78 -33.39
C VAL A 34 12.98 22.79 -32.38
N ASN A 35 12.33 23.94 -32.23
CA ASN A 35 11.10 24.03 -31.44
C ASN A 35 9.83 23.92 -32.30
N GLN A 36 9.91 24.29 -33.58
CA GLN A 36 8.79 24.19 -34.51
C GLN A 36 9.31 24.22 -35.95
N TYR A 37 8.54 23.63 -36.87
CA TYR A 37 8.77 23.73 -38.31
C TYR A 37 7.47 23.93 -39.07
N GLN A 38 7.57 24.48 -40.27
CA GLN A 38 6.50 24.68 -41.24
C GLN A 38 6.98 24.24 -42.61
N VAL A 39 6.12 23.54 -43.36
CA VAL A 39 6.42 23.14 -44.74
C VAL A 39 5.83 24.20 -45.66
N GLU A 40 6.70 24.96 -46.34
CA GLU A 40 6.35 26.03 -47.27
C GLU A 40 6.80 25.63 -48.69
N GLY A 41 5.90 24.99 -49.44
CA GLY A 41 6.20 24.55 -50.81
C GLY A 41 7.28 23.47 -50.86
N ASP A 42 8.45 23.80 -51.42
CA ASP A 42 9.61 22.91 -51.54
C ASP A 42 10.61 23.04 -50.39
N ARG A 43 10.31 23.89 -49.39
CA ARG A 43 11.18 24.17 -48.24
C ARG A 43 10.50 23.86 -46.90
N VAL A 44 11.31 23.46 -45.93
CA VAL A 44 10.95 23.38 -44.51
C VAL A 44 11.58 24.57 -43.83
N ARG A 45 10.74 25.46 -43.32
CA ARG A 45 11.15 26.59 -42.47
C ARG A 45 11.06 26.16 -41.01
N TYR A 46 12.14 26.24 -40.24
CA TYR A 46 12.17 25.76 -38.85
C TYR A 46 12.86 26.75 -37.93
N TYR A 47 12.49 26.75 -36.65
CA TYR A 47 13.12 27.59 -35.63
C TYR A 47 14.20 26.80 -34.90
N SER A 48 15.47 27.13 -35.17
CA SER A 48 16.65 26.49 -34.59
C SER A 48 16.83 26.89 -33.14
N THR A 49 16.89 25.94 -32.22
CA THR A 49 17.14 26.23 -30.80
C THR A 49 18.61 26.57 -30.53
N GLU A 50 19.50 26.13 -31.41
CA GLU A 50 20.94 26.39 -31.30
C GLU A 50 21.28 27.84 -31.69
N ARG A 51 20.60 28.37 -32.71
CA ARG A 51 20.82 29.73 -33.21
C ARG A 51 19.77 30.73 -32.74
N ALA A 52 18.69 30.25 -32.12
CA ALA A 52 17.53 31.04 -31.72
C ALA A 52 16.98 31.91 -32.88
N ASP A 53 16.95 31.33 -34.09
CA ASP A 53 16.50 32.02 -35.30
C ASP A 53 15.79 31.03 -36.26
N TRP A 54 15.06 31.59 -37.22
CA TRP A 54 14.43 30.84 -38.30
C TRP A 54 15.41 30.51 -39.41
N GLU A 55 15.40 29.24 -39.82
CA GLU A 55 16.22 28.72 -40.90
C GLU A 55 15.35 27.98 -41.93
N GLU A 56 15.88 27.80 -43.13
CA GLU A 56 15.19 27.10 -44.22
C GLU A 56 16.07 26.00 -44.80
N ILE A 57 15.46 24.85 -45.09
CA ILE A 57 16.11 23.73 -45.76
C ILE A 57 15.17 23.10 -46.79
N PRO A 58 15.65 22.61 -47.95
CA PRO A 58 14.81 21.90 -48.91
C PRO A 58 14.14 20.66 -48.29
N VAL A 59 12.84 20.47 -48.55
CA VAL A 59 12.06 19.30 -48.09
C VAL A 59 12.72 17.99 -48.53
N ALA A 60 13.37 17.98 -49.70
CA ALA A 60 14.06 16.81 -50.23
C ALA A 60 15.16 16.26 -49.30
N LEU A 61 15.75 17.09 -48.43
CA LEU A 61 16.83 16.73 -47.51
C LEU A 61 16.33 16.32 -46.11
N VAL A 62 15.06 16.60 -45.79
CA VAL A 62 14.47 16.34 -44.47
C VAL A 62 13.74 15.00 -44.47
N ASP A 63 13.91 14.22 -43.41
CA ASP A 63 13.13 13.02 -43.11
C ASP A 63 11.97 13.38 -42.18
N LEU A 64 10.91 13.97 -42.77
CA LEU A 64 9.69 14.35 -42.07
C LEU A 64 8.97 13.13 -41.43
N PRO A 65 8.80 11.98 -42.11
CA PRO A 65 8.17 10.81 -41.50
C PRO A 65 8.87 10.35 -40.22
N LYS A 66 10.22 10.27 -40.23
CA LYS A 66 10.99 9.91 -39.05
C LYS A 66 10.88 10.95 -37.95
N THR A 67 10.92 12.23 -38.31
CA THR A 67 10.76 13.36 -37.39
C THR A 67 9.44 13.28 -36.64
N GLU A 68 8.33 13.14 -37.36
CA GLU A 68 6.99 13.05 -36.77
C GLU A 68 6.83 11.79 -35.91
N GLN A 69 7.35 10.65 -36.37
CA GLN A 69 7.28 9.40 -35.62
C GLN A 69 8.03 9.48 -34.29
N VAL A 70 9.28 9.97 -34.30
CA VAL A 70 10.10 10.08 -33.09
C VAL A 70 9.52 11.12 -32.14
N HIS A 71 9.10 12.28 -32.66
CA HIS A 71 8.52 13.33 -31.84
C HIS A 71 7.20 12.87 -31.21
N LYS A 72 6.31 12.24 -31.96
CA LYS A 72 5.07 11.68 -31.43
C LYS A 72 5.33 10.62 -30.36
N ALA A 73 6.26 9.69 -30.60
CA ALA A 73 6.62 8.68 -29.61
C ALA A 73 7.16 9.29 -28.31
N LYS A 74 7.96 10.36 -28.41
CA LYS A 74 8.47 11.12 -27.27
C LYS A 74 7.34 11.79 -26.49
N LEU A 75 6.42 12.49 -27.16
CA LEU A 75 5.26 13.11 -26.53
C LEU A 75 4.36 12.08 -25.84
N ASP A 76 4.08 10.96 -26.51
CA ASP A 76 3.30 9.86 -25.94
C ASP A 76 3.99 9.26 -24.71
N SER A 77 5.32 9.12 -24.72
CA SER A 77 6.06 8.65 -23.54
C SER A 77 6.02 9.65 -22.39
N ASN A 78 6.25 10.94 -22.66
CA ASN A 78 6.21 11.98 -21.65
C ASN A 78 4.81 12.08 -21.03
N ALA A 79 3.76 12.02 -21.85
CA ALA A 79 2.38 12.07 -21.38
C ALA A 79 2.00 10.85 -20.51
N ARG A 80 2.61 9.68 -20.72
CA ARG A 80 2.44 8.52 -19.83
C ARG A 80 3.14 8.74 -18.50
N VAL A 81 4.41 9.17 -18.55
CA VAL A 81 5.19 9.46 -17.33
C VAL A 81 4.51 10.53 -16.48
N THR A 82 4.06 11.65 -17.06
CA THR A 82 3.34 12.69 -16.31
C THR A 82 2.04 12.18 -15.69
N LYS A 83 1.30 11.31 -16.38
CA LYS A 83 0.09 10.70 -15.81
C LYS A 83 0.43 9.76 -14.65
N GLU A 84 1.48 8.96 -14.78
CA GLU A 84 1.95 8.07 -13.73
C GLU A 84 2.40 8.89 -12.50
N GLU A 85 3.18 9.97 -12.70
CA GLU A 85 3.58 10.90 -11.64
C GLU A 85 2.38 11.59 -10.96
N ASP A 86 1.39 12.07 -11.72
CA ASP A 86 0.18 12.69 -11.20
C ASP A 86 -0.66 11.69 -10.38
N GLU A 87 -0.75 10.44 -10.84
CA GLU A 87 -1.43 9.34 -10.15
C GLU A 87 -0.72 8.97 -8.84
N GLU A 88 0.62 8.89 -8.86
CA GLU A 88 1.46 8.67 -7.67
C GLU A 88 1.32 9.81 -6.66
N GLU A 89 1.45 11.07 -7.08
CA GLU A 89 1.32 12.23 -6.19
C GLU A 89 -0.09 12.31 -5.57
N LYS A 90 -1.13 11.94 -6.34
CA LYS A 90 -2.49 11.84 -5.80
C LYS A 90 -2.60 10.73 -4.75
N ALA A 91 -2.04 9.55 -5.02
CA ALA A 91 -2.04 8.44 -4.08
C ALA A 91 -1.29 8.79 -2.78
N GLU A 92 -0.14 9.46 -2.86
CA GLU A 92 0.61 9.93 -1.70
C GLU A 92 -0.17 10.98 -0.89
N ARG A 93 -0.82 11.93 -1.55
CA ARG A 93 -1.66 12.94 -0.88
C ARG A 93 -2.83 12.30 -0.15
N ASP A 94 -3.47 11.31 -0.76
CA ASP A 94 -4.61 10.63 -0.16
C ASP A 94 -4.17 9.74 1.01
N LEU A 95 -3.03 9.04 0.89
CA LEU A 95 -2.42 8.32 2.01
C LEU A 95 -2.05 9.26 3.17
N ARG A 96 -1.46 10.43 2.88
CA ARG A 96 -1.12 11.42 3.93
C ARG A 96 -2.37 11.94 4.64
N LYS A 97 -3.46 12.18 3.92
CA LYS A 97 -4.75 12.58 4.53
C LYS A 97 -5.32 11.47 5.40
N GLU A 98 -5.24 10.22 4.94
CA GLU A 98 -5.69 9.07 5.70
C GLU A 98 -4.88 8.92 7.00
N ILE A 99 -3.54 8.98 6.93
CA ILE A 99 -2.67 8.97 8.11
C ILE A 99 -3.03 10.10 9.08
N ALA A 100 -3.23 11.32 8.58
CA ALA A 100 -3.59 12.47 9.41
C ALA A 100 -5.00 12.35 10.05
N SER A 101 -5.88 11.50 9.50
CA SER A 101 -7.21 11.24 10.06
C SER A 101 -7.20 10.21 11.19
N ILE A 102 -6.11 9.44 11.34
CA ILE A 102 -5.98 8.43 12.37
C ILE A 102 -5.60 9.11 13.69
N PRO A 103 -6.32 8.84 14.80
CA PRO A 103 -6.02 9.44 16.09
C PRO A 103 -4.58 9.18 16.57
N MET A 104 -4.06 10.08 17.41
CA MET A 104 -2.68 10.03 17.92
C MET A 104 -2.55 9.19 19.20
N GLU A 105 -3.66 8.78 19.79
CA GLU A 105 -3.69 7.92 20.96
C GLU A 105 -3.32 6.47 20.58
N PRO A 106 -2.53 5.77 21.41
CA PRO A 106 -2.27 4.35 21.20
C PRO A 106 -3.56 3.52 21.13
N GLY A 107 -3.61 2.58 20.19
CA GLY A 107 -4.78 1.75 19.99
C GLY A 107 -4.90 1.20 18.57
N ALA A 108 -5.96 0.41 18.36
CA ALA A 108 -6.34 -0.11 17.06
C ALA A 108 -7.46 0.73 16.43
N TYR A 109 -7.35 0.96 15.13
CA TYR A 109 -8.32 1.71 14.33
C TYR A 109 -8.62 0.95 13.04
N TYR A 110 -9.83 1.11 12.53
CA TYR A 110 -10.28 0.51 11.28
C TYR A 110 -10.87 1.59 10.40
N ASN A 111 -10.51 1.58 9.12
CA ASN A 111 -11.14 2.43 8.11
C ASN A 111 -12.11 1.58 7.29
N ASP A 112 -13.39 1.92 7.33
CA ASP A 112 -14.44 1.26 6.53
C ASP A 112 -14.58 1.85 5.11
N GLY A 113 -13.66 2.73 4.71
CA GLY A 113 -13.65 3.45 3.44
C GLY A 113 -14.36 4.80 3.50
N GLN A 114 -15.09 5.11 4.57
CA GLN A 114 -15.71 6.42 4.81
C GLN A 114 -15.15 7.11 6.04
N LYS A 115 -14.87 6.33 7.10
CA LYS A 115 -14.47 6.87 8.39
C LYS A 115 -13.51 5.92 9.11
N VAL A 116 -12.46 6.52 9.68
CA VAL A 116 -11.62 5.86 10.68
C VAL A 116 -12.35 5.81 12.02
N SER A 117 -12.51 4.61 12.58
CA SER A 117 -13.13 4.38 13.87
C SER A 117 -12.23 3.53 14.77
N PRO A 118 -12.18 3.79 16.09
CA PRO A 118 -11.42 2.96 17.01
C PRO A 118 -12.05 1.56 17.12
N VAL A 119 -11.21 0.54 17.15
CA VAL A 119 -11.62 -0.80 17.57
C VAL A 119 -11.55 -0.84 19.10
N PRO A 120 -12.64 -1.20 19.80
CA PRO A 120 -12.63 -1.26 21.26
C PRO A 120 -11.63 -2.31 21.77
N ALA A 121 -10.88 -1.97 22.81
CA ALA A 121 -10.06 -2.95 23.52
C ALA A 121 -10.95 -3.98 24.22
N ALA A 122 -10.54 -5.23 24.18
CA ALA A 122 -11.25 -6.36 24.75
C ALA A 122 -10.72 -6.69 26.16
N ASP A 123 -11.63 -6.83 27.12
CA ASP A 123 -11.29 -7.37 28.42
C ASP A 123 -10.99 -8.87 28.32
N TYR A 124 -9.76 -9.25 28.63
CA TYR A 124 -9.33 -10.66 28.63
C TYR A 124 -9.08 -11.20 30.03
N GLN A 125 -9.08 -12.53 30.14
CA GLN A 125 -8.75 -13.27 31.36
C GLN A 125 -7.76 -14.38 31.06
N VAL A 126 -6.81 -14.58 31.96
CA VAL A 126 -5.82 -15.66 31.87
C VAL A 126 -6.26 -16.79 32.80
N ILE A 127 -6.67 -17.92 32.21
CA ILE A 127 -7.08 -19.12 32.96
C ILE A 127 -5.93 -20.12 33.01
N THR A 128 -5.40 -20.38 34.20
CA THR A 128 -4.30 -21.35 34.41
C THR A 128 -4.81 -22.76 34.74
N SER A 129 -4.09 -23.78 34.30
CA SER A 129 -4.44 -25.18 34.57
C SER A 129 -4.11 -25.59 36.01
N LYS A 130 -5.15 -25.78 36.84
CA LYS A 130 -5.02 -26.25 38.24
C LYS A 130 -4.22 -27.56 38.37
N LYS A 131 -4.39 -28.51 37.44
CA LYS A 131 -3.67 -29.80 37.44
C LYS A 131 -2.18 -29.63 37.20
N ARG A 132 -1.80 -28.77 36.25
CA ARG A 132 -0.38 -28.47 35.95
C ARG A 132 0.26 -27.68 37.09
N LYS A 133 -0.47 -26.72 37.69
CA LYS A 133 -0.01 -25.96 38.86
C LYS A 133 0.25 -26.86 40.08
N ALA A 134 -0.64 -27.81 40.36
CA ALA A 134 -0.43 -28.78 41.42
C ALA A 134 0.79 -29.70 41.16
N LEU A 135 1.00 -30.10 39.90
CA LEU A 135 2.17 -30.90 39.52
C LEU A 135 3.49 -30.11 39.65
N GLN A 136 3.49 -28.82 39.35
CA GLN A 136 4.65 -27.94 39.58
C GLN A 136 4.99 -27.81 41.07
N MET A 137 3.98 -27.73 41.95
CA MET A 137 4.20 -27.66 43.40
C MET A 137 4.74 -28.97 44.00
N ALA A 138 4.50 -30.10 43.35
CA ALA A 138 4.90 -31.41 43.84
C ALA A 138 6.35 -31.80 43.51
N VAL A 139 7.05 -31.04 42.65
CA VAL A 139 8.41 -31.34 42.20
C VAL A 139 9.35 -30.21 42.65
N PRO A 140 10.48 -30.51 43.32
CA PRO A 140 11.37 -29.48 43.90
C PRO A 140 12.17 -28.67 42.86
N VAL A 141 12.16 -29.09 41.59
CA VAL A 141 12.82 -28.39 40.48
C VAL A 141 11.76 -28.04 39.44
N PRO A 142 11.63 -26.76 39.02
CA PRO A 142 10.57 -26.33 38.12
C PRO A 142 10.94 -26.69 36.67
N ILE A 143 10.73 -27.95 36.28
CA ILE A 143 11.03 -28.44 34.93
C ILE A 143 9.78 -28.42 34.03
N ILE A 144 8.58 -28.42 34.64
CA ILE A 144 7.32 -28.58 33.94
C ILE A 144 6.75 -27.21 33.57
N ALA A 145 6.57 -26.96 32.26
CA ALA A 145 5.89 -25.77 31.78
C ALA A 145 4.42 -25.74 32.25
N GLY A 146 4.02 -24.58 32.76
CA GLY A 146 2.63 -24.27 33.07
C GLY A 146 1.81 -24.15 31.79
N LYS A 147 0.48 -24.09 31.92
CA LYS A 147 -0.40 -23.81 30.80
C LYS A 147 -1.43 -22.78 31.21
N ALA A 148 -1.53 -21.72 30.42
CA ALA A 148 -2.54 -20.69 30.52
C ALA A 148 -3.35 -20.61 29.22
N THR A 149 -4.60 -20.18 29.34
CA THR A 149 -5.47 -19.90 28.20
C THR A 149 -5.97 -18.48 28.35
N VAL A 150 -5.75 -17.66 27.33
CA VAL A 150 -6.26 -16.29 27.24
C VAL A 150 -7.65 -16.35 26.66
N VAL A 151 -8.63 -15.79 27.37
CA VAL A 151 -10.03 -15.80 26.96
C VAL A 151 -10.66 -14.42 27.01
N ILE A 152 -11.55 -14.13 26.07
CA ILE A 152 -12.44 -12.97 26.06
C ILE A 152 -13.84 -13.47 26.40
N LYS A 153 -14.59 -12.71 27.19
CA LYS A 153 -15.98 -13.03 27.51
C LYS A 153 -16.90 -12.79 26.31
N GLY A 154 -18.01 -13.52 26.27
CA GLY A 154 -19.02 -13.38 25.23
C GLY A 154 -18.74 -14.22 23.98
N ASN A 155 -19.80 -14.50 23.23
CA ASN A 155 -19.80 -15.47 22.15
C ASN A 155 -19.25 -14.89 20.83
N HIS A 156 -19.36 -13.57 20.65
CA HIS A 156 -18.99 -12.86 19.42
C HIS A 156 -18.47 -11.47 19.74
N SER A 157 -17.62 -10.94 18.87
CA SER A 157 -17.20 -9.54 18.90
C SER A 157 -18.38 -8.64 18.52
N ASN A 158 -18.44 -7.48 19.15
CA ASN A 158 -19.37 -6.41 18.75
C ASN A 158 -18.83 -5.59 17.56
N PHE A 159 -17.54 -5.73 17.23
CA PHE A 159 -16.91 -5.05 16.10
C PHE A 159 -16.95 -5.95 14.87
N ILE A 160 -17.78 -5.60 13.89
CA ILE A 160 -18.00 -6.44 12.69
C ILE A 160 -17.34 -5.78 11.48
N VAL A 161 -16.50 -6.54 10.78
CA VAL A 161 -15.92 -6.16 9.49
C VAL A 161 -16.53 -7.01 8.37
N THR A 162 -16.73 -6.40 7.21
CA THR A 162 -17.32 -7.05 6.04
C THR A 162 -16.35 -7.28 4.89
N ASP A 163 -15.18 -6.65 4.95
CA ASP A 163 -14.05 -6.90 4.05
C ASP A 163 -13.35 -8.21 4.44
N ASP A 164 -13.00 -9.04 3.45
CA ASP A 164 -12.29 -10.29 3.66
C ASP A 164 -10.79 -10.10 3.89
N ARG A 165 -10.24 -8.92 3.60
CA ARG A 165 -8.86 -8.52 3.95
C ARG A 165 -8.87 -7.19 4.69
N PRO A 166 -9.47 -7.13 5.89
CA PRO A 166 -9.61 -5.88 6.62
C PRO A 166 -8.23 -5.31 6.96
N GLY A 167 -8.01 -4.06 6.55
CA GLY A 167 -6.83 -3.28 6.94
C GLY A 167 -7.09 -2.54 8.24
N PHE A 168 -6.25 -2.79 9.23
CA PHE A 168 -6.27 -2.09 10.52
C PHE A 168 -5.06 -1.19 10.64
N TYR A 169 -5.22 -0.14 11.45
CA TYR A 169 -4.14 0.73 11.88
C TYR A 169 -3.87 0.47 13.35
N LEU A 170 -2.62 0.18 13.70
CA LEU A 170 -2.16 0.01 15.07
C LEU A 170 -1.20 1.14 15.40
N ARG A 171 -1.55 1.95 16.40
CA ARG A 171 -0.63 2.91 17.00
C ARG A 171 -0.12 2.33 18.31
N LEU A 172 1.16 2.00 18.34
CA LEU A 172 1.77 1.39 19.52
C LEU A 172 2.18 2.48 20.51
N ALA A 173 2.02 2.21 21.81
CA ALA A 173 2.51 3.12 22.87
C ALA A 173 4.03 3.05 23.03
N LYS A 174 4.60 1.89 22.72
CA LYS A 174 6.03 1.56 22.72
C LYS A 174 6.25 0.46 21.68
N GLU A 175 7.48 0.22 21.27
CA GLU A 175 7.78 -0.78 20.24
C GLU A 175 7.60 -2.21 20.80
N GLU A 176 6.43 -2.80 20.54
CA GLU A 176 6.08 -4.18 20.90
C GLU A 176 5.71 -5.01 19.68
N ARG A 177 5.70 -6.33 19.85
CA ARG A 177 5.27 -7.25 18.80
C ARG A 177 3.75 -7.20 18.71
N PHE A 178 3.23 -7.29 17.50
CA PHE A 178 1.79 -7.36 17.26
C PHE A 178 1.47 -8.37 16.17
N GLY A 179 0.19 -8.77 16.08
CA GLY A 179 -0.28 -9.65 15.02
C GLY A 179 -1.77 -9.89 15.04
N ILE A 180 -2.26 -10.61 14.03
CA ILE A 180 -3.66 -11.06 13.95
C ILE A 180 -3.72 -12.54 14.31
N VAL A 181 -4.64 -12.89 15.21
CA VAL A 181 -4.92 -14.28 15.60
C VAL A 181 -6.36 -14.65 15.33
N ARG A 182 -6.59 -15.92 15.02
CA ARG A 182 -7.96 -16.47 14.99
C ARG A 182 -8.42 -16.75 16.41
N VAL A 183 -9.63 -16.32 16.73
CA VAL A 183 -10.24 -16.51 18.04
C VAL A 183 -11.21 -17.69 17.96
N GLU A 184 -11.10 -18.64 18.88
CA GLU A 184 -11.91 -19.86 18.92
C GLU A 184 -13.11 -19.72 19.86
N PRO A 185 -14.36 -19.75 19.37
CA PRO A 185 -15.53 -19.72 20.24
C PRO A 185 -15.60 -20.95 21.14
N LYS A 186 -15.88 -20.75 22.43
CA LYS A 186 -16.05 -21.81 23.41
C LYS A 186 -17.03 -21.37 24.50
N LYS A 187 -18.24 -21.92 24.47
CA LYS A 187 -19.34 -21.75 25.46
C LYS A 187 -19.19 -20.52 26.38
N ASP A 188 -19.87 -19.44 26.02
CA ASP A 188 -19.93 -18.15 26.75
C ASP A 188 -18.60 -17.35 26.81
N MET A 189 -17.56 -17.85 26.15
CA MET A 189 -16.28 -17.19 25.98
C MET A 189 -15.64 -17.53 24.62
N ARG A 190 -14.50 -16.91 24.37
CA ARG A 190 -13.72 -17.03 23.15
C ARG A 190 -12.24 -17.16 23.53
N ILE A 191 -11.57 -18.18 23.03
CA ILE A 191 -10.15 -18.42 23.29
C ILE A 191 -9.32 -17.66 22.26
N VAL A 192 -8.41 -16.80 22.74
CA VAL A 192 -7.47 -16.06 21.89
C VAL A 192 -6.24 -16.91 21.61
N GLU A 193 -5.64 -17.46 22.67
CA GLU A 193 -4.46 -18.30 22.57
C GLU A 193 -4.30 -19.21 23.79
N ASN A 194 -3.45 -20.24 23.62
CA ASN A 194 -2.99 -21.08 24.71
C ASN A 194 -1.48 -20.86 24.84
N VAL A 195 -1.03 -20.47 26.02
CA VAL A 195 0.37 -20.11 26.31
C VAL A 195 0.95 -21.18 27.23
N ALA A 196 2.17 -21.67 26.95
CA ALA A 196 2.93 -22.43 27.93
C ALA A 196 3.83 -21.49 28.73
N ILE A 197 3.78 -21.62 30.06
CA ILE A 197 4.55 -20.79 30.98
C ILE A 197 5.81 -21.56 31.35
N THR A 198 6.92 -21.24 30.71
CA THR A 198 8.17 -21.98 30.86
C THR A 198 9.04 -21.44 31.99
N PRO A 199 9.51 -22.29 32.92
CA PRO A 199 10.27 -21.88 34.10
C PRO A 199 11.75 -21.52 33.86
N VAL A 200 12.25 -21.43 32.63
CA VAL A 200 13.63 -21.03 32.30
C VAL A 200 13.59 -19.88 31.28
N VAL A 201 14.44 -18.86 31.47
CA VAL A 201 14.42 -17.55 30.75
C VAL A 201 14.82 -17.65 29.26
N ASN A 202 15.23 -18.83 28.79
CA ASN A 202 15.61 -19.03 27.39
C ASN A 202 14.51 -19.78 26.63
N VAL A 203 13.33 -19.19 26.53
CA VAL A 203 12.31 -19.71 25.63
C VAL A 203 12.17 -18.76 24.46
N THR A 204 13.00 -19.09 23.48
CA THR A 204 12.77 -18.82 22.07
C THR A 204 11.29 -19.08 21.74
N ASP A 205 10.64 -18.05 21.22
CA ASP A 205 9.42 -18.07 20.41
C ASP A 205 8.56 -19.32 20.58
N GLU A 206 7.67 -19.35 21.58
CA GLU A 206 6.42 -20.05 21.31
C GLU A 206 5.81 -19.32 20.11
N GLU A 207 5.83 -19.96 18.94
CA GLU A 207 5.10 -19.52 17.75
C GLU A 207 3.62 -19.42 18.13
N ARG A 208 3.23 -18.29 18.71
CA ARG A 208 1.83 -17.89 18.87
C ARG A 208 1.19 -18.12 17.52
N LYS A 209 0.00 -18.72 17.49
CA LYS A 209 -0.71 -19.10 16.25
C LYS A 209 -1.24 -17.85 15.52
N GLN A 210 -0.32 -16.98 15.15
CA GLN A 210 -0.55 -15.80 14.36
C GLN A 210 -0.82 -16.22 12.93
N MET A 211 -1.71 -15.47 12.31
CA MET A 211 -1.98 -15.58 10.90
C MET A 211 -0.92 -14.80 10.15
N ALA A 212 -0.59 -15.24 8.94
CA ALA A 212 0.29 -14.46 8.09
C ALA A 212 -0.37 -13.11 7.74
N THR A 213 0.34 -12.03 8.01
CA THR A 213 -0.08 -10.66 7.78
C THR A 213 0.98 -9.91 6.99
N PHE A 214 0.54 -8.89 6.26
CA PHE A 214 1.42 -7.82 5.83
C PHE A 214 1.29 -6.65 6.79
N ASP A 215 2.40 -5.96 7.00
CA ASP A 215 2.45 -4.72 7.74
C ASP A 215 3.23 -3.65 6.98
N GLN A 216 2.86 -2.40 7.20
CA GLN A 216 3.51 -1.22 6.65
C GLN A 216 3.63 -0.16 7.73
N GLN A 217 4.85 0.28 8.04
CA GLN A 217 5.08 1.38 8.95
C GLN A 217 4.79 2.72 8.25
N LEU A 218 3.93 3.54 8.86
CA LEU A 218 3.46 4.82 8.31
C LEU A 218 4.04 6.04 9.04
N GLY A 219 4.93 5.82 10.02
CA GLY A 219 5.57 6.85 10.85
C GLY A 219 4.97 6.96 12.25
N ASP A 220 5.72 7.54 13.19
CA ASP A 220 5.27 7.84 14.57
C ASP A 220 4.57 6.67 15.30
N GLY A 221 5.14 5.47 15.19
CA GLY A 221 4.61 4.25 15.82
C GLY A 221 3.29 3.74 15.23
N LEU A 222 2.87 4.28 14.07
CA LEU A 222 1.68 3.84 13.34
C LEU A 222 2.04 2.77 12.31
N TYR A 223 1.33 1.65 12.38
CA TYR A 223 1.43 0.54 11.45
C TYR A 223 0.08 0.30 10.81
N ARG A 224 0.07 0.02 9.51
CA ARG A 224 -1.07 -0.61 8.86
C ARG A 224 -0.82 -2.11 8.82
N VAL A 225 -1.78 -2.92 9.24
CA VAL A 225 -1.69 -4.39 9.27
C VAL A 225 -2.92 -5.01 8.61
N TRP A 226 -2.71 -6.02 7.76
CA TRP A 226 -3.80 -6.74 7.10
C TRP A 226 -3.44 -8.20 6.82
N PRO A 227 -4.43 -9.10 6.71
CA PRO A 227 -4.19 -10.50 6.39
C PRO A 227 -3.56 -10.70 5.00
N GLU A 228 -2.58 -11.61 4.90
CA GLU A 228 -2.00 -12.01 3.60
C GLU A 228 -3.05 -12.71 2.72
N LYS A 229 -3.89 -13.53 3.34
CA LYS A 229 -4.96 -14.31 2.70
C LYS A 229 -6.33 -13.83 3.17
N PRO A 230 -7.38 -13.91 2.32
CA PRO A 230 -8.73 -13.59 2.73
C PRO A 230 -9.15 -14.38 3.98
N LEU A 231 -9.75 -13.68 4.93
CA LEU A 231 -10.30 -14.28 6.13
C LEU A 231 -11.49 -15.15 5.78
N THR A 232 -11.67 -16.22 6.56
CA THR A 232 -12.90 -16.99 6.54
C THR A 232 -13.86 -16.44 7.59
N PRO A 233 -15.19 -16.48 7.40
CA PRO A 233 -16.12 -15.99 8.41
C PRO A 233 -15.81 -16.58 9.80
N GLY A 234 -15.71 -15.71 10.81
CA GLY A 234 -15.20 -16.12 12.12
C GLY A 234 -14.89 -14.97 13.07
N GLU A 235 -14.27 -15.32 14.18
CA GLU A 235 -13.80 -14.39 15.22
C GLU A 235 -12.27 -14.27 15.14
N TYR A 236 -11.79 -13.05 15.34
CA TYR A 236 -10.39 -12.68 15.20
C TYR A 236 -10.02 -11.63 16.24
N ALA A 237 -8.72 -11.44 16.44
CA ALA A 237 -8.22 -10.37 17.27
C ALA A 237 -6.90 -9.82 16.72
N LEU A 238 -6.74 -8.51 16.81
CA LEU A 238 -5.42 -7.88 16.85
C LEU A 238 -4.89 -8.02 18.27
N MET A 239 -3.60 -8.31 18.38
CA MET A 239 -2.94 -8.47 19.66
C MET A 239 -1.60 -7.77 19.64
N GLU A 240 -1.32 -6.97 20.67
CA GLU A 240 0.00 -6.43 21.00
C GLU A 240 0.50 -7.17 22.25
N PHE A 241 1.78 -7.53 22.25
CA PHE A 241 2.39 -8.33 23.32
C PHE A 241 3.89 -8.05 23.46
N SER A 242 4.36 -8.12 24.71
CA SER A 242 5.76 -7.95 25.05
C SER A 242 6.58 -9.23 24.79
N ASP A 243 7.87 -9.05 24.49
CA ASP A 243 8.85 -10.13 24.30
C ASP A 243 9.87 -10.17 25.47
N THR A 244 9.49 -9.66 26.64
CA THR A 244 10.43 -9.40 27.74
C THR A 244 10.87 -10.66 28.50
N GLY A 245 10.25 -11.82 28.23
CA GLY A 245 10.62 -13.08 28.88
C GLY A 245 10.38 -13.11 30.39
N GLU A 246 9.65 -12.14 30.94
CA GLU A 246 9.30 -12.10 32.35
C GLU A 246 8.19 -13.12 32.67
N LYS A 247 8.41 -13.88 33.75
CA LYS A 247 7.85 -15.22 33.94
C LYS A 247 6.37 -15.30 34.31
N ASP A 248 5.74 -14.21 34.72
CA ASP A 248 4.46 -14.32 35.45
C ASP A 248 3.35 -13.36 35.00
N ASP A 249 3.61 -12.39 34.11
CA ASP A 249 2.59 -11.43 33.68
C ASP A 249 2.39 -11.47 32.16
N ILE A 250 1.35 -12.21 31.73
CA ILE A 250 0.85 -12.16 30.34
C ILE A 250 0.15 -10.81 30.17
N GLU A 251 0.92 -9.80 29.77
CA GLU A 251 0.45 -8.47 29.39
C GLU A 251 0.14 -8.44 27.89
N LEU A 252 -1.14 -8.30 27.56
CA LEU A 252 -1.63 -8.23 26.19
C LEU A 252 -2.53 -7.03 26.04
N LEU A 253 -2.49 -6.37 24.88
CA LEU A 253 -3.60 -5.55 24.42
C LEU A 253 -4.30 -6.30 23.30
N ILE A 254 -5.62 -6.41 23.40
CA ILE A 254 -6.42 -7.21 22.49
C ILE A 254 -7.55 -6.36 21.94
N TRP A 255 -7.74 -6.39 20.63
CA TRP A 255 -8.86 -5.75 19.95
C TRP A 255 -9.57 -6.79 19.09
N ASP A 256 -10.74 -7.25 19.52
CA ASP A 256 -11.43 -8.36 18.89
C ASP A 256 -12.41 -7.89 17.82
N PHE A 257 -12.50 -8.65 16.73
CA PHE A 257 -13.42 -8.37 15.64
C PHE A 257 -13.99 -9.65 15.04
N ALA A 258 -15.14 -9.49 14.39
CA ALA A 258 -15.88 -10.55 13.71
C ALA A 258 -15.86 -10.26 12.21
N TYR A 259 -15.26 -11.14 11.42
CA TYR A 259 -15.45 -11.09 9.97
C TYR A 259 -16.76 -11.79 9.60
N ARG A 260 -17.63 -11.06 8.88
CA ARG A 260 -18.87 -11.57 8.32
C ARG A 260 -18.94 -11.19 6.86
N SER A 261 -19.09 -12.17 5.97
CA SER A 261 -19.27 -11.88 4.55
C SER A 261 -20.49 -10.99 4.34
N ALA A 262 -20.38 -9.98 3.48
CA ALA A 262 -21.49 -9.10 3.10
C ALA A 262 -22.72 -9.88 2.57
N ALA A 263 -22.51 -11.08 2.02
CA ALA A 263 -23.57 -11.96 1.52
C ALA A 263 -24.41 -12.63 2.63
N SER A 264 -23.98 -12.57 3.90
CA SER A 264 -24.64 -13.26 5.03
C SER A 264 -25.76 -12.46 5.72
N ARG A 265 -26.10 -11.25 5.24
CA ARG A 265 -27.22 -10.43 5.76
C ARG A 265 -28.56 -10.70 5.06
N ARG A 266 -28.89 -11.96 4.76
CA ARG A 266 -30.22 -12.36 4.26
C ARG A 266 -30.89 -13.31 5.22
#